data_AF-A0A6J5A1L2-F1
#
_entry.id   AF-A0A6J5A1L2-F1
#
_cell.length_a   1.000
_cell.length_b   1.000
_cell.length_c   1.000
_cell.angle_alpha   90.00
_cell.angle_beta   90.00
_cell.angle_gamma   90.00
#
_symmetry.space_group_name_H-M   'P 1'
#
loop_
_entity.id
_entity.type
_entity.pdbx_description
1 polymer ?
#
loop_
_entity_poly.entity_id
_entity_poly.type
_entity_poly.pdbx_seq_one_letter_code
_entity_poly.pdbx_strand_id
1 'polypeptide(L)' 'MLVYIFRGPGRVFGFTANATGENLPARFAPWASFKSVELSRDKPTPGVDSGECLDDIEKHGFHITDAHVRITDQVV' A
#
# COMPACT_ATOMS: atom_id res chain seq x y z
N MET A 1 9.80 -6.50 -5.59
CA MET A 1 8.48 -6.36 -6.25
C MET A 1 8.20 -4.90 -6.51
N LEU A 2 7.79 -4.56 -7.73
CA LEU A 2 7.31 -3.22 -8.07
C LEU A 2 5.95 -2.98 -7.40
N VAL A 3 5.88 -1.95 -6.56
CA VAL A 3 4.68 -1.56 -5.82
C VAL A 3 4.28 -0.15 -6.20
N TYR A 4 2.99 0.03 -6.48
CA TYR A 4 2.36 1.30 -6.79
C TYR A 4 1.69 1.86 -5.55
N ILE A 5 1.98 3.12 -5.24
CA ILE A 5 1.51 3.82 -4.05
C ILE A 5 0.47 4.86 -4.47
N PHE A 6 -0.67 4.81 -3.80
CA PHE A 6 -1.80 5.72 -3.98
C PHE A 6 -2.08 6.46 -2.68
N ARG A 7 -2.55 7.70 -2.80
CA ARG A 7 -3.04 8.53 -1.69
C ARG A 7 -4.56 8.47 -1.65
N GLY A 8 -5.11 8.13 -0.49
CA GLY A 8 -6.52 8.31 -0.18
C GLY A 8 -6.76 9.61 0.60
N PRO A 9 -8.01 9.85 1.04
CA PRO A 9 -8.34 10.96 1.93
C PRO A 9 -7.49 10.97 3.20
N GLY A 10 -7.20 12.18 3.71
CA GLY A 10 -6.44 12.35 4.94
C GLY A 10 -4.98 11.93 4.79
N ARG A 11 -4.53 10.96 5.60
CA ARG A 11 -3.16 10.43 5.62
C ARG A 11 -3.11 8.95 5.24
N VAL A 12 -4.11 8.49 4.50
CA VAL A 12 -4.22 7.10 4.07
C VAL A 12 -3.36 6.86 2.82
N PHE A 13 -2.55 5.82 2.85
CA PHE A 13 -1.78 5.35 1.70
C PHE A 13 -2.15 3.91 1.39
N GLY A 14 -2.37 3.64 0.10
CA GLY A 14 -2.60 2.29 -0.43
C GLY A 14 -1.41 1.85 -1.26
N PHE A 15 -0.97 0.62 -1.05
CA PHE A 15 0.16 -0.01 -1.72
C PHE A 15 -0.34 -1.27 -2.42
N THR A 16 -0.03 -1.45 -3.70
CA THR A 16 -0.51 -2.59 -4.47
C THR A 16 0.45 -2.91 -5.62
N ALA A 17 0.47 -4.17 -6.07
CA ALA A 17 1.16 -4.55 -7.31
C ALA A 17 0.37 -4.14 -8.57
N ASN A 18 -0.90 -3.73 -8.42
CA ASN A 18 -1.72 -3.28 -9.54
C ASN A 18 -1.43 -1.82 -9.91
N ALA A 19 -0.98 -1.58 -11.13
CA ALA A 19 -0.64 -0.25 -11.65
C ALA A 19 -1.81 0.74 -11.66
N THR A 20 -3.06 0.27 -11.71
CA THR A 20 -4.27 1.11 -11.74
C THR A 20 -4.84 1.39 -10.35
N GLY A 21 -4.44 0.62 -9.33
CA GLY A 21 -5.01 0.74 -7.98
C GLY A 21 -6.45 0.23 -7.86
N GLU A 22 -6.99 -0.46 -8.87
CA GLU A 22 -8.40 -0.91 -8.90
C GLU A 22 -8.76 -1.90 -7.79
N ASN A 23 -7.77 -2.58 -7.21
CA ASN A 23 -7.97 -3.51 -6.10
C ASN A 23 -7.92 -2.84 -4.71
N LEU A 24 -7.76 -1.51 -4.63
CA LEU A 24 -7.75 -0.80 -3.36
C LEU A 24 -9.17 -0.61 -2.79
N PRO A 25 -9.35 -0.62 -1.45
CA PRO A 25 -10.66 -0.48 -0.82
C PRO A 25 -11.38 0.82 -1.22
N ALA A 26 -12.64 0.70 -1.64
CA ALA A 26 -13.46 1.85 -2.06
C ALA A 26 -13.75 2.85 -0.93
N ARG A 27 -13.66 2.45 0.34
CA ARG A 27 -13.91 3.33 1.50
C ARG A 27 -12.92 4.48 1.63
N PHE A 28 -11.74 4.38 1.01
CA PHE A 28 -10.75 5.45 0.95
C PHE A 28 -10.57 5.98 -0.48
N ALA A 29 -11.53 5.74 -1.36
CA ALA A 29 -11.60 6.45 -2.62
C ALA A 29 -11.98 7.94 -2.36
N PRO A 30 -11.59 8.87 -3.25
CA PRO A 30 -10.81 8.64 -4.47
C PRO A 30 -9.33 8.38 -4.18
N TRP A 31 -8.77 7.38 -4.85
CA TRP A 31 -7.34 7.09 -4.84
C TRP A 31 -6.62 7.92 -5.89
N ALA A 32 -5.57 8.63 -5.49
CA ALA A 32 -4.69 9.37 -6.39
C ALA A 32 -3.34 8.69 -6.50
N SER A 33 -2.89 8.37 -7.72
CA SER A 33 -1.55 7.83 -7.96
C SER A 33 -0.49 8.79 -7.39
N PHE A 34 0.47 8.25 -6.63
CA PHE A 34 1.50 9.05 -5.99
C PHE A 34 2.89 8.72 -6.50
N LYS A 35 3.36 7.48 -6.35
CA LYS A 35 4.65 7.02 -6.88
C LYS A 35 4.69 5.50 -6.97
N SER A 36 5.67 4.95 -7.68
CA SER A 36 6.03 3.54 -7.61
C SER A 36 7.39 3.36 -6.95
N VAL A 37 7.60 2.18 -6.34
CA VAL A 37 8.86 1.82 -5.71
C VAL A 37 9.10 0.32 -5.85
N GLU A 38 10.36 -0.07 -6.07
CA GLU A 38 10.77 -1.47 -6.00
C GLU A 38 11.04 -1.82 -4.54
N LEU A 39 10.17 -2.64 -3.93
CA LEU A 39 10.37 -3.13 -2.57
C LEU A 39 11.11 -4.47 -2.57
N SER A 40 12.04 -4.63 -1.64
CA SER A 40 12.69 -5.90 -1.34
C SER A 40 12.76 -6.08 0.17
N ARG A 41 12.69 -7.34 0.63
CA ARG A 41 12.89 -7.68 2.04
C ARG A 41 14.33 -7.45 2.49
N ASP A 42 15.29 -7.54 1.57
CA ASP A 42 16.72 -7.39 1.86
C ASP A 42 17.16 -5.92 1.93
N LYS A 43 16.31 -4.99 1.45
CA LYS A 43 16.64 -3.56 1.36
C LYS A 43 15.61 -2.73 2.13
N PRO A 44 16.02 -2.04 3.21
CA PRO A 44 15.12 -1.17 3.94
C PRO A 44 14.66 -0.01 3.05
N THR A 45 13.37 0.28 3.08
CA THR A 45 12.78 1.43 2.38
C THR A 45 12.31 2.45 3.41
N PRO A 46 12.83 3.69 3.43
CA PRO A 46 12.43 4.69 4.42
C PRO A 46 10.92 4.93 4.43
N GLY A 47 10.30 4.80 5.62
CA GLY A 47 8.89 5.07 5.84
C GLY A 47 7.92 3.94 5.44
N VAL A 48 8.43 2.77 5.07
CA VAL A 48 7.61 1.58 4.76
C VAL A 48 8.28 0.36 5.40
N ASP A 49 7.52 -0.42 6.16
CA ASP A 49 7.97 -1.78 6.51
C ASP A 49 7.82 -2.66 5.26
N SER A 50 8.94 -2.92 4.57
CA SER A 50 8.94 -3.72 3.35
C SER A 50 8.42 -5.14 3.59
N GLY A 51 8.68 -5.75 4.75
CA GLY A 51 8.26 -7.11 5.03
C GLY A 51 6.74 -7.19 5.14
N GLU A 52 6.20 -6.35 6.02
CA GLU A 52 4.77 -6.29 6.30
C GLU A 52 3.95 -5.88 5.07
N CYS A 53 4.45 -4.91 4.29
CA CYS A 53 3.82 -4.48 3.05
C CYS A 53 3.78 -5.60 1.99
N LEU A 54 4.88 -6.35 1.83
CA LEU A 54 4.93 -7.46 0.88
C LEU A 54 4.03 -8.63 1.32
N ASP A 55 4.00 -8.96 2.61
CA ASP A 55 3.13 -10.01 3.17
C ASP A 55 1.65 -9.68 2.95
N ASP A 56 1.26 -8.43 3.21
CA ASP A 56 -0.10 -7.96 2.99
C ASP A 56 -0.49 -7.96 1.52
N ILE A 57 0.40 -7.52 0.62
CA ILE A 57 0.11 -7.56 -0.82
C ILE A 57 -0.02 -9.01 -1.31
N GLU A 58 0.80 -9.94 -0.82
CA GLU A 58 0.70 -11.36 -1.18
C GLU A 58 -0.61 -11.97 -0.68
N LYS A 59 -1.04 -11.62 0.53
CA LYS A 59 -2.22 -12.21 1.18
C LYS A 59 -3.55 -11.57 0.77
N HIS A 60 -3.57 -10.25 0.61
CA HIS A 60 -4.77 -9.44 0.42
C HIS A 60 -4.81 -8.70 -0.93
N GLY A 61 -3.71 -8.69 -1.67
CA GLY A 61 -3.53 -7.93 -2.92
C GLY A 61 -3.11 -6.47 -2.71
N PHE A 62 -3.20 -5.95 -1.48
CA PHE A 62 -2.84 -4.58 -1.14
C PHE A 62 -2.37 -4.47 0.32
N HIS A 63 -1.70 -3.37 0.65
CA HIS A 63 -1.36 -2.95 2.01
C HIS A 63 -1.86 -1.51 2.23
N ILE A 64 -2.51 -1.24 3.37
CA ILE A 64 -3.02 0.10 3.71
C ILE A 64 -2.39 0.61 4.99
N THR A 65 -1.96 1.87 4.98
CA THR A 65 -1.59 2.61 6.19
C THR A 65 -2.42 3.88 6.35
N ASP A 66 -2.61 4.32 7.59
CA ASP A 66 -3.08 5.66 7.94
C ASP A 66 -2.05 6.33 8.85
N ALA A 67 -1.50 7.46 8.42
CA ALA A 67 -0.42 8.15 9.12
C ALA A 67 0.78 7.24 9.48
N HIS A 68 1.13 6.33 8.57
CA HIS A 68 2.16 5.28 8.72
C HIS A 68 1.82 4.14 9.70
N VAL A 69 0.61 4.08 10.23
CA VAL A 69 0.11 2.94 11.00
C VAL A 69 -0.56 1.95 10.06
N ARG A 70 -0.15 0.67 10.09
CA ARG A 70 -0.81 -0.38 9.31
C ARG A 70 -2.25 -0.58 9.76
N ILE A 71 -3.17 -0.58 8.78
CA ILE A 71 -4.60 -0.83 8.98
C ILE A 71 -5.18 -1.86 8.00
N THR A 72 -4.34 -2.61 7.25
CA THR A 72 -4.79 -3.60 6.25
C THR A 72 -5.82 -4.59 6.82
N ASP A 73 -5.63 -5.11 8.03
CA ASP A 73 -6.57 -6.06 8.63
C ASP A 73 -7.95 -5.46 8.98
N GLN A 74 -8.09 -4.13 8.99
CA GLN A 74 -9.36 -3.45 9.31
C GLN A 74 -10.22 -3.23 8.05
N VAL A 75 -9.68 -3.53 6.88
CA VAL A 75 -10.25 -3.15 5.58
C VAL A 75 -10.41 -4.34 4.62
N VAL A 76 -10.03 -5.53 5.07
CA VAL A 76 -10.25 -6.84 4.43
C VAL A 76 -11.61 -7.43 4.78
#